data_AF-A0A2K9K079-F1
#
_entry.id   AF-A0A2K9K079-F1
#
_cell.length_a   1.000
_cell.length_b   1.000
_cell.length_c   1.000
_cell.angle_alpha   90.00
_cell.angle_beta   90.00
_cell.angle_gamma   90.00
#
_symmetry.space_group_name_H-M   'P 1'
#
loop_
_entity.id
_entity.type
_entity.pdbx_description
1 polymer ?
#
loop_
_entity_poly.entity_id
_entity_poly.type
_entity_poly.pdbx_seq_one_letter_code
_entity_poly.pdbx_strand_id
1 'polypeptide(L)' 'MTQHDQGELAKLVHDARKPLNQISMNSELIKLIAEQPGSQQQVIEIANTIIKATKECSELLQTLVEQGNDE' A
#
# COMPACT_ATOMS: atom_id res chain seq x y z
N MET A 1 1.14 -11.03 24.58
CA MET A 1 1.90 -11.57 23.42
C MET A 1 2.62 -12.89 23.66
N THR A 2 1.96 -13.97 23.26
CA THR A 2 2.56 -15.29 22.97
C THR A 2 3.39 -15.25 21.68
N GLN A 3 4.22 -16.27 21.42
CA GLN A 3 4.96 -16.38 20.14
C GLN A 3 4.05 -16.45 18.91
N HIS A 4 2.78 -16.84 19.09
CA HIS A 4 1.77 -16.88 18.02
C HIS A 4 1.38 -15.46 17.60
N ASP A 5 1.06 -14.60 18.57
CA ASP A 5 0.65 -13.20 18.39
C ASP A 5 1.74 -12.37 17.67
N GLN A 6 3.01 -12.66 17.95
CA GLN A 6 4.14 -12.02 17.26
C GLN A 6 4.25 -12.41 15.78
N GLY A 7 3.91 -13.65 15.43
CA GLY A 7 3.92 -14.13 14.05
C GLY A 7 2.80 -13.54 13.21
N GLU A 8 1.61 -13.39 13.78
CA GLU A 8 0.46 -12.77 13.11
C GLU A 8 0.67 -11.27 12.90
N LEU A 9 1.17 -10.56 13.91
CA LEU A 9 1.54 -9.15 13.78
C LEU A 9 2.62 -8.95 12.71
N ALA A 10 3.66 -9.80 12.69
CA ALA A 10 4.72 -9.71 11.68
C ALA A 10 4.18 -9.91 10.26
N LYS A 11 3.20 -10.81 10.08
CA LYS A 11 2.53 -11.04 8.79
C LYS A 11 1.72 -9.82 8.35
N LEU A 12 0.93 -9.23 9.25
CA LEU A 12 0.13 -8.05 8.92
C LEU A 12 0.98 -6.82 8.60
N VAL A 13 2.09 -6.62 9.32
CA VAL A 13 3.07 -5.57 9.00
C VAL A 13 3.70 -5.81 7.62
N HIS A 14 4.05 -7.06 7.30
CA HIS A 14 4.55 -7.41 5.97
C HIS A 14 3.51 -7.12 4.88
N ASP A 15 2.25 -7.49 5.11
CA ASP A 15 1.17 -7.28 4.16
C ASP A 15 0.91 -5.78 3.95
N ALA A 16 0.96 -4.95 5.01
CA ALA A 16 0.83 -3.49 4.90
C ALA A 16 2.01 -2.82 4.15
N ARG A 17 3.22 -3.40 4.18
CA ARG A 17 4.37 -2.89 3.40
C ARG A 17 4.17 -3.02 1.90
N LYS A 18 3.43 -4.04 1.44
CA LYS A 18 3.21 -4.29 0.02
C LYS A 18 2.51 -3.13 -0.71
N PRO A 19 1.34 -2.64 -0.27
CA PRO A 19 0.72 -1.47 -0.90
C PRO A 19 1.54 -0.19 -0.71
N LEU A 20 2.26 0.00 0.40
CA LEU A 20 3.18 1.13 0.55
C LEU A 20 4.27 1.17 -0.53
N ASN A 21 4.87 0.01 -0.82
CA ASN A 21 5.86 -0.10 -1.89
C ASN A 21 5.24 0.18 -3.27
N GLN A 22 4.01 -0.30 -3.50
CA GLN A 22 3.28 -0.01 -4.74
C GLN A 22 2.99 1.48 -4.90
N ILE A 23 2.61 2.18 -3.82
CA ILE A 23 2.39 3.64 -3.82
C ILE A 23 3.70 4.34 -4.22
N SER A 24 4.82 4.00 -3.56
CA SER A 24 6.12 4.64 -3.83
C SER A 24 6.56 4.42 -5.29
N MET A 25 6.58 3.17 -5.74
CA MET A 25 7.03 2.81 -7.08
C MET A 25 6.15 3.45 -8.16
N ASN A 26 4.82 3.40 -8.00
CA ASN A 26 3.91 4.00 -8.97
C ASN A 26 4.01 5.54 -8.99
N SER A 27 4.31 6.17 -7.85
CA SER A 27 4.54 7.61 -7.79
C SER A 27 5.81 8.01 -8.55
N GLU A 28 6.88 7.23 -8.42
CA GLU A 28 8.10 7.42 -9.22
C GLU A 28 7.85 7.17 -10.71
N LEU A 29 7.05 6.15 -11.04
CA LEU A 29 6.69 5.82 -12.42
C LEU A 29 5.88 6.96 -13.08
N ILE A 30 4.94 7.58 -12.36
CA ILE A 30 4.21 8.76 -12.84
C ILE A 30 5.17 9.88 -13.21
N LYS A 31 6.20 10.15 -12.39
CA LYS A 31 7.19 11.20 -12.70
C LYS A 31 7.88 10.96 -14.04
N LEU A 32 8.26 9.70 -14.31
CA LEU A 32 8.93 9.32 -15.57
C LEU A 32 8.00 9.40 -16.78
N ILE A 33 6.74 8.98 -16.61
CA ILE A 33 5.78 8.87 -17.72
C ILE A 33 5.15 10.22 -18.06
N ALA A 34 4.96 11.11 -17.08
CA ALA A 34 4.37 12.43 -17.29
C ALA A 34 5.16 13.32 -18.27
N GLU A 35 6.45 13.05 -18.45
CA GLU A 35 7.32 13.78 -19.39
C GLU A 35 7.13 13.33 -20.86
N GLN A 36 6.46 12.20 -21.10
CA GLN A 36 6.31 11.62 -22.44
C GLN A 36 5.07 12.19 -23.16
N PRO A 37 5.17 12.55 -24.46
CA PRO A 37 4.01 12.98 -25.24
C PRO A 37 2.92 11.89 -25.31
N GLY A 38 1.66 12.26 -25.04
CA GLY A 38 0.52 11.34 -25.16
C GLY A 38 0.34 10.37 -23.99
N SER A 39 1.05 10.55 -22.87
CA SER A 39 1.01 9.63 -21.74
C SER A 39 -0.12 9.85 -20.73
N GLN A 40 -0.99 10.84 -20.96
CA GLN A 40 -2.04 11.25 -20.01
C GLN A 40 -2.90 10.08 -19.50
N GLN A 41 -3.29 9.18 -20.40
CA GLN A 41 -4.11 8.01 -20.05
C GLN A 41 -3.35 7.04 -19.12
N GLN A 42 -2.06 6.80 -19.39
CA GLN A 42 -1.22 5.95 -18.55
C GLN A 42 -1.01 6.57 -17.17
N VAL A 43 -0.83 7.89 -17.08
CA VAL A 43 -0.73 8.60 -15.79
C VAL A 43 -2.01 8.41 -14.97
N ILE A 44 -3.19 8.51 -15.60
CA ILE A 44 -4.48 8.28 -14.92
C ILE A 44 -4.59 6.84 -14.42
N GLU A 45 -4.19 5.85 -15.23
CA GLU A 45 -4.22 4.44 -14.84
C GLU A 45 -3.29 4.13 -13.66
N ILE A 46 -2.09 4.71 -13.65
CA ILE A 46 -1.14 4.54 -12.55
C ILE A 46 -1.65 5.27 -11.29
N ALA A 47 -2.24 6.47 -11.45
CA ALA A 47 -2.85 7.18 -10.34
C ALA A 47 -4.01 6.38 -9.71
N ASN A 48 -4.85 5.72 -10.51
CA ASN A 48 -5.88 4.82 -10.01
C ASN A 48 -5.29 3.62 -9.25
N THR A 49 -4.14 3.11 -9.70
CA THR A 49 -3.42 2.04 -8.99
C THR A 49 -2.90 2.52 -7.65
N ILE A 50 -2.35 3.74 -7.57
CA ILE A 50 -1.96 4.36 -6.29
C ILE A 50 -3.15 4.49 -5.36
N ILE A 51 -4.29 5.01 -5.84
CA ILE A 51 -5.51 5.16 -5.02
C ILE A 51 -5.96 3.82 -4.45
N LYS A 52 -5.94 2.75 -5.27
CA LYS A 52 -6.28 1.40 -4.82
C LYS A 52 -5.31 0.92 -3.73
N ALA A 53 -4.00 1.06 -3.95
CA ALA A 53 -2.99 0.65 -2.97
C ALA A 53 -3.12 1.45 -1.66
N THR A 54 -3.43 2.74 -1.71
CA THR A 54 -3.67 3.56 -0.50
C THR A 54 -4.86 3.05 0.29
N LYS A 55 -5.97 2.68 -0.37
CA LYS A 55 -7.14 2.09 0.30
C LYS A 55 -6.80 0.76 0.96
N GLU A 56 -6.14 -0.14 0.24
CA GLU A 56 -5.69 -1.43 0.76
C GLU A 56 -4.74 -1.25 1.96
N CYS A 57 -3.80 -0.30 1.88
CA CYS A 57 -2.93 0.04 3.00
C CYS A 57 -3.73 0.53 4.22
N SER A 58 -4.73 1.39 4.01
CA SER A 58 -5.58 1.89 5.09
C SER A 58 -6.36 0.78 5.78
N GLU A 59 -6.90 -0.17 5.01
CA GLU A 59 -7.62 -1.34 5.54
C GLU A 59 -6.70 -2.23 6.38
N LEU A 60 -5.50 -2.53 5.88
CA LEU A 60 -4.51 -3.34 6.62
C LEU A 60 -4.04 -2.65 7.91
N LEU A 61 -3.85 -1.33 7.89
CA LEU A 61 -3.53 -0.55 9.08
C LEU A 61 -4.68 -0.54 10.09
N GLN A 62 -5.93 -0.48 9.64
CA GLN A 62 -7.10 -0.59 10.50
C GLN A 62 -7.16 -1.96 11.19
N THR A 63 -6.93 -3.04 10.43
CA THR A 63 -6.85 -4.40 11.00
C THR A 63 -5.72 -4.54 12.03
N LEU A 64 -4.56 -3.92 11.79
CA LEU A 64 -3.45 -3.88 12.76
C LEU A 64 -3.85 -3.20 14.09
N VAL A 65 -4.61 -2.10 14.01
CA VAL A 65 -5.09 -1.38 15.20
C VAL A 65 -6.15 -2.19 15.94
N GLU A 66 -7.09 -2.81 15.23
CA GLU A 66 -8.14 -3.66 15.82
C GLU A 66 -7.53 -4.83 16.59
N GLN A 67 -6.61 -5.57 15.97
CA GLN A 67 -5.94 -6.69 16.64
C GLN A 67 -5.02 -6.25 17.78
N GLY A 68 -4.43 -5.07 17.71
CA GLY A 68 -3.61 -4.52 18.79
C GLY A 68 -4.40 -3.96 19.97
N ASN A 69 -5.70 -3.67 19.79
CA ASN A 69 -6.60 -3.14 20.82
C ASN A 69 -7.47 -4.21 21.49
N ASP A 70 -7.47 -5.45 20.96
CA ASP A 70 -8.18 -6.60 21.56
C ASP A 70 -7.36 -7.30 22.69
N GLU A 71 -6.22 -6.73 23.12
CA GLU A 71 -5.49 -7.08 24.37
C GLU A 71 -5.98 -6.24 25.57
#